data_AF-A0A7S2IYR1-F1
#
_entry.id   AF-A0A7S2IYR1-F1
#
_cell.length_a   1.000
_cell.length_b   1.000
_cell.length_c   1.000
_cell.angle_alpha   90.00
_cell.angle_beta   90.00
_cell.angle_gamma   90.00
#
_symmetry.space_group_name_H-M   'P 1'
#
loop_
_entity.id
_entity.type
_entity.pdbx_description
1 polymer ?
#
loop_
_entity_poly.entity_id
_entity_poly.type
_entity_poly.pdbx_seq_one_letter_code
_entity_poly.pdbx_strand_id
1 'polypeptide(L)'
;MVRADGTMDEAGGTGFGVPGATTQPEILTGGFFQETTAVHQAEGLQDFKRRQEGHLIIADDRPLLVMAFGLKYQGANPAKYKIEGKYDIPVGYKVIIKWDEDEIVFMTREGTFGPEFQIIYLPKSPVPEDFTMFEWNANIADIWDQFLTVIEGKDDRDMRLFNQGPWRTFGVTRDEVQIALKQGTDVKTAVDRILYCADNKNPSVEEYMRYLGLDPISDENYGWIVKYFMEEPKPPHFFEYIQDGMVYWFNAQSQETFWKHPLFDKYKRMLQVARAQKPLPHWKAIMQFRIEFLLNSVFRNTLDEDPERPPLVETVDNVIEMARIFDVDIQDEPYLVHVLRRSLRHYGHAVREKRKVKDVEDFRNLMLRYRDLVAQFEQAKDTEVKMVQQMKVCVQCDERDAVLFCDNCRDFFCQACFDRLHSRGRRKTHRRTWVEMGMCAECNEAVALFHCVQCADLYCRDCFQEWHIRGGRRNHIPIVLRSFNSQTDKLANATPAMGTGARKVLNQAQSPWFCFIDENNIKFYYNFETGESKRDMPLAVINEPIEENKGGGLSGGWAGTWGSNMFPDPLDQRQVEEGQFAMETAF
;
A
#
# COMPACT_ATOMS: atom_id res chain seq x y z
N MET A 1 51.62 -15.02 51.60
CA MET A 1 52.21 -14.72 52.93
C MET A 1 51.23 -13.84 53.70
N VAL A 2 51.05 -14.10 55.00
CA VAL A 2 50.66 -13.18 56.12
C VAL A 2 49.86 -11.91 55.71
N ARG A 3 48.55 -11.74 55.94
CA ARG A 3 47.69 -11.79 57.17
C ARG A 3 47.86 -10.57 58.11
N ALA A 4 46.73 -10.06 58.62
CA ALA A 4 46.56 -9.25 59.85
C ALA A 4 47.06 -7.78 59.86
N ASP A 5 46.54 -6.85 60.68
CA ASP A 5 45.28 -6.71 61.47
C ASP A 5 45.17 -5.24 61.98
N GLY A 6 44.03 -4.83 62.56
CA GLY A 6 43.88 -3.56 63.32
C GLY A 6 42.44 -3.03 63.45
N THR A 7 41.65 -3.46 64.45
CA THR A 7 41.37 -2.78 65.76
C THR A 7 40.42 -1.56 65.65
N MET A 8 39.18 -1.61 66.18
CA MET A 8 38.74 -1.35 67.59
C MET A 8 38.84 0.14 67.99
N ASP A 9 37.96 0.77 68.79
CA ASP A 9 36.63 0.42 69.38
C ASP A 9 35.94 1.72 69.91
N GLU A 10 34.78 1.58 70.60
CA GLU A 10 34.13 2.55 71.52
C GLU A 10 33.37 3.78 70.93
N ALA A 11 32.40 4.43 71.60
CA ALA A 11 31.34 4.04 72.56
C ALA A 11 30.43 5.28 72.86
N GLY A 12 29.17 5.10 73.31
CA GLY A 12 28.36 6.18 73.90
C GLY A 12 26.83 6.07 73.71
N GLY A 13 26.05 6.15 74.80
CA GLY A 13 24.58 5.98 74.79
C GLY A 13 23.80 6.94 75.72
N THR A 14 22.65 6.49 76.25
CA THR A 14 21.50 7.19 76.92
C THR A 14 20.39 7.63 75.94
N GLY A 15 19.06 7.65 76.19
CA GLY A 15 18.12 7.26 77.28
C GLY A 15 16.71 7.84 76.94
N PHE A 16 15.53 7.52 77.51
CA PHE A 16 15.04 6.54 78.51
C PHE A 16 13.47 6.55 78.48
N GLY A 17 12.73 5.45 78.75
CA GLY A 17 11.29 5.52 79.18
C GLY A 17 10.22 4.61 78.51
N VAL A 18 9.32 4.04 79.34
CA VAL A 18 8.08 3.24 79.09
C VAL A 18 7.16 3.44 80.35
N PRO A 19 5.88 2.99 80.48
CA PRO A 19 4.87 2.44 79.54
C PRO A 19 3.43 3.06 79.69
N GLY A 20 2.42 2.52 78.98
CA GLY A 20 0.99 2.72 79.30
C GLY A 20 0.02 2.43 78.13
N ALA A 21 -1.05 1.66 78.36
CA ALA A 21 -1.95 1.15 77.30
C ALA A 21 -3.41 1.57 77.46
N THR A 22 -4.14 1.74 76.33
CA THR A 22 -5.62 1.62 76.29
C THR A 22 -6.17 1.37 74.87
N THR A 23 -7.00 0.32 74.75
CA THR A 23 -8.19 0.13 73.89
C THR A 23 -8.21 0.59 72.40
N GLN A 24 -8.54 -0.36 71.52
CA GLN A 24 -9.10 -0.13 70.18
C GLN A 24 -10.45 0.63 70.24
N PRO A 25 -10.90 1.18 69.10
CA PRO A 25 -12.08 0.57 68.47
C PRO A 25 -11.87 0.20 67.00
N GLU A 26 -12.59 -0.83 66.55
CA GLU A 26 -12.69 -1.22 65.14
C GLU A 26 -13.44 -0.15 64.33
N ILE A 27 -12.98 0.14 63.11
CA ILE A 27 -13.73 0.92 62.12
C ILE A 27 -13.78 0.10 60.83
N LEU A 28 -14.99 -0.07 60.27
CA LEU A 28 -15.26 -0.93 59.12
C LEU A 28 -14.45 -0.52 57.88
N THR A 29 -13.60 -1.42 57.39
CA THR A 29 -12.97 -1.37 56.05
C THR A 29 -13.76 -2.17 55.00
N GLY A 30 -15.09 -2.20 55.12
CA GLY A 30 -15.97 -3.04 54.28
C GLY A 30 -16.21 -2.55 52.85
N GLY A 31 -15.89 -1.29 52.50
CA GLY A 31 -16.16 -0.74 51.16
C GLY A 31 -14.96 -0.75 50.19
N PHE A 32 -13.74 -0.55 50.69
CA PHE A 32 -12.57 -0.25 49.85
C PHE A 32 -12.07 -1.41 48.97
N PHE A 33 -12.42 -2.66 49.32
CA PHE A 33 -12.05 -3.86 48.54
C PHE A 33 -13.01 -4.16 47.37
N GLN A 34 -14.23 -3.62 47.38
CA GLN A 34 -15.17 -3.78 46.27
C GLN A 34 -14.88 -2.74 45.17
N GLU A 35 -14.64 -1.48 45.54
CA GLU A 35 -14.30 -0.42 44.59
C GLU A 35 -13.00 -0.69 43.83
N THR A 36 -11.96 -1.21 44.49
CA THR A 36 -10.67 -1.55 43.84
C THR A 36 -10.80 -2.70 42.84
N THR A 37 -11.61 -3.71 43.13
CA THR A 37 -11.92 -4.80 42.18
C THR A 37 -12.71 -4.29 40.97
N ALA A 38 -13.72 -3.44 41.20
CA ALA A 38 -14.50 -2.82 40.12
C ALA A 38 -13.65 -1.89 39.24
N VAL A 39 -12.69 -1.15 39.82
CA VAL A 39 -11.73 -0.32 39.09
C VAL A 39 -10.81 -1.17 38.22
N HIS A 40 -10.23 -2.27 38.74
CA HIS A 40 -9.37 -3.14 37.91
C HIS A 40 -10.13 -3.88 36.80
N GLN A 41 -11.39 -4.28 37.04
CA GLN A 41 -12.25 -4.79 35.96
C GLN A 41 -12.57 -3.69 34.93
N ALA A 42 -12.81 -2.45 35.37
CA ALA A 42 -13.03 -1.32 34.48
C ALA A 42 -11.77 -0.93 33.68
N GLU A 43 -10.56 -1.05 34.25
CA GLU A 43 -9.28 -0.88 33.52
C GLU A 43 -9.10 -1.99 32.47
N GLY A 44 -9.32 -3.26 32.86
CA GLY A 44 -9.29 -4.40 31.93
C GLY A 44 -10.29 -4.27 30.78
N LEU A 45 -11.46 -3.63 31.02
CA LEU A 45 -12.41 -3.30 29.96
C LEU A 45 -12.21 -1.94 29.28
N GLN A 46 -11.40 -1.02 29.82
CA GLN A 46 -10.91 0.13 29.07
C GLN A 46 -9.85 -0.30 28.05
N ASP A 47 -8.96 -1.22 28.40
CA ASP A 47 -8.06 -1.87 27.44
C ASP A 47 -8.82 -2.77 26.46
N PHE A 48 -9.93 -3.40 26.88
CA PHE A 48 -10.86 -4.05 25.95
C PHE A 48 -11.51 -3.05 24.98
N LYS A 49 -11.94 -1.88 25.46
CA LYS A 49 -12.48 -0.78 24.63
C LYS A 49 -11.45 -0.20 23.65
N ARG A 50 -10.14 -0.27 23.97
CA ARG A 50 -9.06 0.03 23.01
C ARG A 50 -8.95 -1.02 21.89
N ARG A 51 -9.42 -2.26 22.13
CA ARG A 51 -9.36 -3.40 21.19
C ARG A 51 -10.68 -3.65 20.43
N GLN A 52 -11.84 -3.38 21.02
CA GLN A 52 -13.17 -3.51 20.40
C GLN A 52 -14.06 -2.28 20.70
N GLU A 53 -14.79 -1.79 19.70
CA GLU A 53 -15.62 -0.59 19.87
C GLU A 53 -17.08 -0.91 20.24
N GLY A 54 -17.45 -0.54 21.46
CA GLY A 54 -18.83 -0.57 21.95
C GLY A 54 -19.04 0.45 23.08
N HIS A 55 -20.29 0.59 23.51
CA HIS A 55 -20.68 1.46 24.62
C HIS A 55 -20.52 0.71 25.94
N LEU A 56 -19.51 1.12 26.73
CA LEU A 56 -19.28 0.59 28.07
C LEU A 56 -20.30 1.16 29.05
N ILE A 57 -21.13 0.31 29.64
CA ILE A 57 -22.10 0.63 30.70
C ILE A 57 -21.64 -0.09 31.97
N ILE A 58 -21.59 0.62 33.10
CA ILE A 58 -21.30 -0.01 34.40
C ILE A 58 -22.64 -0.28 35.11
N ALA A 59 -22.92 -1.54 35.41
CA ALA A 59 -24.16 -2.01 36.00
C ALA A 59 -23.89 -2.94 37.19
N ASP A 60 -24.29 -2.52 38.40
CA ASP A 60 -24.01 -3.23 39.66
C ASP A 60 -22.51 -3.57 39.78
N ASP A 61 -21.67 -2.54 39.68
CA ASP A 61 -20.19 -2.58 39.69
C ASP A 61 -19.53 -3.47 38.62
N ARG A 62 -20.29 -3.93 37.62
CA ARG A 62 -19.80 -4.79 36.53
C ARG A 62 -19.90 -4.08 35.17
N PRO A 63 -18.86 -4.19 34.32
CA PRO A 63 -18.88 -3.56 33.00
C PRO A 63 -19.56 -4.44 31.93
N LEU A 64 -20.49 -3.83 31.19
CA LEU A 64 -21.19 -4.37 30.03
C LEU A 64 -20.73 -3.62 28.77
N LEU A 65 -20.31 -4.31 27.70
CA LEU A 65 -19.96 -3.66 26.43
C LEU A 65 -21.12 -3.82 25.42
N VAL A 66 -21.98 -2.81 25.31
CA VAL A 66 -23.09 -2.79 24.35
C VAL A 66 -22.55 -2.41 22.97
N MET A 67 -22.43 -3.40 22.08
CA MET A 67 -21.98 -3.23 20.70
C MET A 67 -23.08 -2.61 19.82
N ALA A 68 -24.34 -2.94 20.09
CA ALA A 68 -25.50 -2.34 19.44
C ALA A 68 -26.67 -2.25 20.43
N PHE A 69 -27.33 -1.09 20.51
CA PHE A 69 -28.54 -0.90 21.31
C PHE A 69 -29.79 -1.50 20.66
N GLY A 70 -29.74 -1.79 19.35
CA GLY A 70 -30.88 -2.24 18.56
C GLY A 70 -31.97 -1.17 18.40
N LEU A 71 -33.10 -1.57 17.84
CA LEU A 71 -34.27 -0.73 17.60
C LEU A 71 -35.48 -1.23 18.38
N LYS A 72 -36.37 -0.30 18.77
CA LYS A 72 -37.66 -0.66 19.33
C LYS A 72 -38.56 -1.26 18.25
N TYR A 73 -39.07 -2.47 18.49
CA TYR A 73 -39.98 -3.15 17.57
C TYR A 73 -41.27 -2.37 17.31
N GLN A 74 -41.66 -2.24 16.04
CA GLN A 74 -42.87 -1.52 15.59
C GLN A 74 -43.86 -2.41 14.81
N GLY A 75 -43.56 -3.71 14.65
CA GLY A 75 -44.37 -4.64 13.87
C GLY A 75 -45.60 -5.20 14.60
N ALA A 76 -46.16 -6.29 14.07
CA ALA A 76 -47.37 -6.93 14.60
C ALA A 76 -47.14 -7.57 15.99
N ASN A 77 -48.10 -7.44 16.89
CA ASN A 77 -48.04 -7.94 18.27
C ASN A 77 -46.85 -7.39 19.11
N PRO A 78 -46.70 -6.06 19.26
CA PRO A 78 -45.58 -5.47 20.00
C PRO A 78 -45.54 -5.86 21.49
N ALA A 79 -46.64 -6.38 22.04
CA ALA A 79 -46.69 -6.95 23.38
C ALA A 79 -45.72 -8.13 23.58
N LYS A 80 -45.33 -8.85 22.51
CA LYS A 80 -44.33 -9.93 22.58
C LYS A 80 -42.89 -9.43 22.71
N TYR A 81 -42.63 -8.19 22.32
CA TYR A 81 -41.33 -7.52 22.47
C TYR A 81 -41.29 -6.72 23.79
N LYS A 82 -41.86 -7.28 24.86
CA LYS A 82 -41.89 -6.65 26.18
C LYS A 82 -41.58 -7.64 27.31
N ILE A 83 -40.64 -7.26 28.16
CA ILE A 83 -40.33 -7.97 29.41
C ILE A 83 -41.27 -7.41 30.48
N GLU A 84 -42.08 -8.27 31.09
CA GLU A 84 -43.04 -7.94 32.17
C GLU A 84 -43.99 -6.77 31.82
N GLY A 85 -44.24 -6.53 30.52
CA GLY A 85 -44.98 -5.38 30.01
C GLY A 85 -44.28 -4.01 30.14
N LYS A 86 -43.21 -3.93 30.94
CA LYS A 86 -42.54 -2.68 31.34
C LYS A 86 -41.39 -2.28 30.43
N TYR A 87 -40.52 -3.21 30.08
CA TYR A 87 -39.28 -2.96 29.33
C TYR A 87 -39.44 -3.45 27.88
N ASP A 88 -38.99 -2.66 26.92
CA ASP A 88 -39.05 -3.03 25.49
C ASP A 88 -37.86 -3.93 25.14
N ILE A 89 -38.10 -5.04 24.42
CA ILE A 89 -37.04 -5.90 23.89
C ILE A 89 -36.55 -5.28 22.57
N PRO A 90 -35.29 -4.84 22.49
CA PRO A 90 -34.72 -4.34 21.25
C PRO A 90 -34.57 -5.44 20.19
N VAL A 91 -34.66 -5.05 18.92
CA VAL A 91 -34.29 -5.86 17.75
C VAL A 91 -32.90 -5.44 17.29
N GLY A 92 -31.98 -6.40 17.14
CA GLY A 92 -30.59 -6.11 16.75
C GLY A 92 -29.72 -5.58 17.90
N TYR A 93 -30.13 -5.76 19.16
CA TYR A 93 -29.27 -5.54 20.31
C TYR A 93 -28.17 -6.60 20.36
N LYS A 94 -26.95 -6.15 20.62
CA LYS A 94 -25.74 -6.98 20.77
C LYS A 94 -24.93 -6.44 21.95
N VAL A 95 -24.65 -7.30 22.92
CA VAL A 95 -23.82 -6.98 24.09
C VAL A 95 -22.78 -8.06 24.30
N ILE A 96 -21.59 -7.65 24.75
CA ILE A 96 -20.53 -8.53 25.23
C ILE A 96 -20.37 -8.30 26.72
N ILE A 97 -20.39 -9.37 27.50
CA ILE A 97 -20.08 -9.36 28.93
C ILE A 97 -18.86 -10.23 29.18
N LYS A 98 -18.03 -9.86 30.17
CA LYS A 98 -16.92 -10.70 30.63
C LYS A 98 -17.32 -11.49 31.87
N TRP A 99 -16.93 -12.75 31.90
CA TRP A 99 -17.01 -13.61 33.07
C TRP A 99 -15.61 -14.14 33.37
N ASP A 100 -14.97 -13.49 34.35
CA ASP A 100 -13.53 -13.54 34.57
C ASP A 100 -12.74 -13.22 33.30
N GLU A 101 -12.14 -14.24 32.66
CA GLU A 101 -11.36 -14.10 31.44
C GLU A 101 -12.12 -14.48 30.16
N ASP A 102 -13.31 -15.08 30.29
CA ASP A 102 -14.14 -15.52 29.17
C ASP A 102 -15.10 -14.41 28.71
N GLU A 103 -15.53 -14.50 27.46
CA GLU A 103 -16.48 -13.56 26.84
C GLU A 103 -17.80 -14.26 26.52
N ILE A 104 -18.92 -13.58 26.80
CA ILE A 104 -20.26 -14.04 26.47
C ILE A 104 -20.94 -12.96 25.63
N VAL A 105 -21.37 -13.31 24.42
CA VAL A 105 -22.10 -12.43 23.52
C VAL A 105 -23.58 -12.79 23.57
N PHE A 106 -24.44 -11.79 23.78
CA PHE A 106 -25.88 -11.95 23.66
C PHE A 106 -26.42 -11.08 22.53
N MET A 107 -27.30 -11.68 21.72
CA MET A 107 -27.87 -11.06 20.53
C MET A 107 -29.38 -11.28 20.45
N THR A 108 -30.06 -10.33 19.82
CA THR A 108 -31.51 -10.32 19.60
C THR A 108 -31.81 -10.04 18.13
N ARG A 109 -32.87 -10.65 17.58
CA ARG A 109 -33.38 -10.32 16.24
C ARG A 109 -34.90 -10.39 16.17
N GLU A 110 -35.45 -9.88 15.08
CA GLU A 110 -36.86 -10.08 14.74
C GLU A 110 -37.07 -11.52 14.29
N GLY A 111 -37.99 -12.23 14.97
CA GLY A 111 -38.39 -13.59 14.64
C GLY A 111 -39.84 -13.67 14.20
N THR A 112 -40.19 -14.80 13.58
CA THR A 112 -41.51 -15.00 12.91
C THR A 112 -42.71 -14.88 13.85
N PHE A 113 -42.55 -15.24 15.12
CA PHE A 113 -43.64 -15.23 16.11
C PHE A 113 -43.34 -14.37 17.35
N GLY A 114 -42.21 -13.69 17.41
CA GLY A 114 -41.70 -12.96 18.57
C GLY A 114 -40.18 -12.70 18.42
N PRO A 115 -39.53 -12.06 19.40
CA PRO A 115 -38.07 -11.92 19.39
C PRO A 115 -37.40 -13.28 19.39
N GLU A 116 -36.30 -13.40 18.66
CA GLU A 116 -35.37 -14.53 18.74
C GLU A 116 -34.07 -14.09 19.41
N PHE A 117 -33.47 -15.01 20.15
CA PHE A 117 -32.30 -14.79 21.01
C PHE A 117 -31.18 -15.74 20.62
N GLN A 118 -29.94 -15.26 20.73
CA GLN A 118 -28.75 -16.09 20.61
C GLN A 118 -27.75 -15.73 21.72
N ILE A 119 -27.17 -16.76 22.33
CA ILE A 119 -26.03 -16.67 23.23
C ILE A 119 -24.84 -17.31 22.51
N ILE A 120 -23.66 -16.72 22.69
CA ILE A 120 -22.38 -17.27 22.26
C ILE A 120 -21.42 -17.19 23.44
N TYR A 121 -20.80 -18.30 23.79
CA TYR A 121 -19.80 -18.40 24.85
C TYR A 121 -18.41 -18.65 24.22
N LEU A 122 -17.50 -17.73 24.52
CA LEU A 122 -16.13 -17.65 24.01
C LEU A 122 -15.16 -17.79 25.21
N PRO A 123 -14.69 -19.01 25.52
CA PRO A 123 -13.67 -19.18 26.54
C PRO A 123 -12.32 -18.61 26.07
N LYS A 124 -11.46 -18.19 27.00
CA LYS A 124 -10.10 -17.71 26.68
C LYS A 124 -9.17 -18.79 26.10
N SER A 125 -9.56 -20.07 26.16
CA SER A 125 -8.84 -21.22 25.61
C SER A 125 -8.53 -21.00 24.11
N PRO A 126 -7.27 -21.20 23.64
CA PRO A 126 -6.92 -21.05 22.23
C PRO A 126 -7.40 -22.21 21.34
N VAL A 127 -8.24 -23.11 21.86
CA VAL A 127 -8.76 -24.29 21.17
C VAL A 127 -10.14 -23.96 20.57
N PRO A 128 -10.32 -23.97 19.23
CA PRO A 128 -11.59 -23.62 18.59
C PRO A 128 -12.79 -24.51 18.97
N GLU A 129 -12.52 -25.70 19.52
CA GLU A 129 -13.51 -26.72 19.88
C GLU A 129 -14.22 -26.43 21.22
N ASP A 130 -13.71 -25.49 22.03
CA ASP A 130 -14.33 -25.09 23.31
C ASP A 130 -15.45 -24.02 23.16
N PHE A 131 -15.60 -23.46 21.95
CA PHE A 131 -16.61 -22.46 21.61
C PHE A 131 -18.02 -23.05 21.64
N THR A 132 -18.95 -22.37 22.33
CA THR A 132 -20.38 -22.79 22.35
C THR A 132 -21.27 -21.69 21.77
N MET A 133 -21.76 -21.91 20.56
CA MET A 133 -22.83 -21.10 19.95
C MET A 133 -24.14 -21.85 20.05
N PHE A 134 -25.10 -21.25 20.74
CA PHE A 134 -26.47 -21.77 20.80
C PHE A 134 -27.24 -21.36 19.54
N GLU A 135 -28.20 -22.16 19.09
CA GLU A 135 -29.05 -21.79 17.96
C GLU A 135 -30.01 -20.64 18.34
N TRP A 136 -30.46 -19.90 17.32
CA TRP A 136 -31.46 -18.85 17.51
C TRP A 136 -32.78 -19.43 18.02
N ASN A 137 -33.19 -19.03 19.23
CA ASN A 137 -34.38 -19.55 19.89
C ASN A 137 -35.33 -18.42 20.27
N ALA A 138 -36.63 -18.60 20.07
CA ALA A 138 -37.67 -17.65 20.49
C ALA A 138 -37.99 -17.73 22.00
N ASN A 139 -37.57 -18.79 22.68
CA ASN A 139 -37.69 -18.94 24.13
C ASN A 139 -36.36 -18.63 24.82
N ILE A 140 -36.29 -17.47 25.49
CA ILE A 140 -35.13 -17.04 26.26
C ILE A 140 -34.83 -17.98 27.44
N ALA A 141 -35.84 -18.65 28.00
CA ALA A 141 -35.64 -19.55 29.14
C ALA A 141 -34.87 -20.81 28.72
N ASP A 142 -35.28 -21.45 27.61
CA ASP A 142 -34.65 -22.67 27.12
C ASP A 142 -33.17 -22.44 26.77
N ILE A 143 -32.84 -21.35 26.07
CA ILE A 143 -31.46 -21.00 25.72
C ILE A 143 -30.64 -20.56 26.94
N TRP A 144 -31.28 -19.97 27.95
CA TRP A 144 -30.63 -19.61 29.21
C TRP A 144 -30.30 -20.84 30.04
N ASP A 145 -31.23 -21.78 30.20
CA ASP A 145 -31.00 -23.02 30.95
C ASP A 145 -29.93 -23.90 30.26
N GLN A 146 -29.93 -23.95 28.92
CA GLN A 146 -28.85 -24.58 28.15
C GLN A 146 -27.49 -23.90 28.39
N PHE A 147 -27.46 -22.56 28.39
CA PHE A 147 -26.24 -21.79 28.68
C PHE A 147 -25.73 -22.02 30.11
N LEU A 148 -26.62 -21.97 31.12
CA LEU A 148 -26.30 -22.29 32.51
C LEU A 148 -25.69 -23.69 32.63
N THR A 149 -26.32 -24.70 32.01
CA THR A 149 -25.83 -26.09 32.02
C THR A 149 -24.39 -26.20 31.48
N VAL A 150 -24.03 -25.42 30.45
CA VAL A 150 -22.69 -25.41 29.85
C VAL A 150 -21.64 -24.74 30.73
N ILE A 151 -22.01 -23.72 31.52
CA ILE A 151 -21.06 -23.02 32.40
C ILE A 151 -20.97 -23.65 33.81
N GLU A 152 -22.05 -24.24 34.32
CA GLU A 152 -22.06 -24.98 35.59
C GLU A 152 -21.17 -26.23 35.53
N GLY A 153 -21.10 -26.89 34.37
CA GLY A 153 -20.22 -28.05 34.14
C GLY A 153 -18.72 -27.76 34.12
N LYS A 154 -18.26 -26.53 34.40
CA LYS A 154 -16.84 -26.10 34.34
C LYS A 154 -16.21 -25.69 35.69
N ASP A 155 -16.94 -25.84 36.80
CA ASP A 155 -16.53 -25.71 38.22
C ASP A 155 -15.95 -24.36 38.74
N ASP A 156 -16.16 -24.17 40.06
CA ASP A 156 -15.52 -23.23 41.02
C ASP A 156 -15.45 -21.70 40.72
N ARG A 157 -16.20 -21.17 39.75
CA ARG A 157 -16.27 -19.72 39.45
C ARG A 157 -17.50 -19.00 40.04
N ASP A 158 -17.43 -17.66 40.15
CA ASP A 158 -18.52 -16.87 40.76
C ASP A 158 -19.76 -16.78 39.83
N MET A 159 -20.80 -17.53 40.19
CA MET A 159 -22.08 -17.60 39.47
C MET A 159 -23.07 -16.46 39.83
N ARG A 160 -22.73 -15.52 40.73
CA ARG A 160 -23.61 -14.40 41.12
C ARG A 160 -24.05 -13.51 39.95
N LEU A 161 -23.31 -13.54 38.85
CA LEU A 161 -23.66 -12.86 37.60
C LEU A 161 -24.96 -13.39 36.98
N PHE A 162 -25.21 -14.70 37.06
CA PHE A 162 -26.28 -15.38 36.33
C PHE A 162 -27.54 -15.60 37.18
N ASN A 163 -27.41 -15.59 38.51
CA ASN A 163 -28.54 -15.65 39.46
C ASN A 163 -29.57 -14.51 39.31
N GLN A 164 -29.28 -13.51 38.48
CA GLN A 164 -30.10 -12.34 38.22
C GLN A 164 -31.00 -12.49 36.98
N GLY A 165 -30.85 -13.61 36.24
CA GLY A 165 -31.60 -13.91 35.03
C GLY A 165 -31.10 -13.16 33.77
N PRO A 166 -31.42 -13.68 32.57
CA PRO A 166 -30.81 -13.25 31.31
C PRO A 166 -30.96 -11.75 31.05
N TRP A 167 -32.14 -11.20 31.36
CA TRP A 167 -32.48 -9.81 31.12
C TRP A 167 -31.63 -8.81 31.90
N ARG A 168 -31.26 -9.14 33.14
CA ARG A 168 -30.41 -8.29 33.96
C ARG A 168 -28.93 -8.56 33.69
N THR A 169 -28.55 -9.82 33.50
CA THR A 169 -27.16 -10.21 33.15
C THR A 169 -26.71 -9.56 31.84
N PHE A 170 -27.56 -9.52 30.81
CA PHE A 170 -27.26 -8.87 29.52
C PHE A 170 -27.69 -7.40 29.45
N GLY A 171 -28.13 -6.80 30.57
CA GLY A 171 -28.45 -5.38 30.67
C GLY A 171 -29.66 -4.89 29.87
N VAL A 172 -30.49 -5.76 29.29
CA VAL A 172 -31.64 -5.38 28.45
C VAL A 172 -32.64 -4.50 29.21
N THR A 173 -32.83 -4.76 30.51
CA THR A 173 -33.75 -4.00 31.38
C THR A 173 -33.12 -2.76 32.01
N ARG A 174 -31.87 -2.40 31.66
CA ARG A 174 -31.19 -1.19 32.16
C ARG A 174 -31.86 0.07 31.63
N ASP A 175 -31.94 1.08 32.49
CA ASP A 175 -32.53 2.37 32.13
C ASP A 175 -31.75 3.04 30.99
N GLU A 176 -30.42 2.88 30.88
CA GLU A 176 -29.63 3.41 29.77
C GLU A 176 -30.05 2.84 28.41
N VAL A 177 -30.19 1.51 28.33
CA VAL A 177 -30.64 0.79 27.12
C VAL A 177 -32.08 1.20 26.77
N GLN A 178 -32.94 1.28 27.78
CA GLN A 178 -34.35 1.61 27.61
C GLN A 178 -34.58 3.10 27.29
N ILE A 179 -33.69 4.00 27.72
CA ILE A 179 -33.66 5.41 27.33
C ILE A 179 -33.19 5.54 25.88
N ALA A 180 -32.11 4.86 25.47
CA ALA A 180 -31.65 4.85 24.08
C ALA A 180 -32.76 4.39 23.11
N LEU A 181 -33.48 3.32 23.45
CA LEU A 181 -34.61 2.81 22.67
C LEU A 181 -35.81 3.78 22.60
N LYS A 182 -36.03 4.59 23.64
CA LYS A 182 -37.14 5.58 23.69
C LYS A 182 -36.81 6.91 23.05
N GLN A 183 -35.54 7.32 23.08
CA GLN A 183 -35.08 8.56 22.45
C GLN A 183 -35.06 8.46 20.93
N GLY A 184 -35.24 7.26 20.37
CA GLY A 184 -35.21 7.04 18.92
C GLY A 184 -33.87 7.51 18.36
N THR A 185 -32.77 6.91 18.86
CA THR A 185 -31.44 7.10 18.25
C THR A 185 -31.42 6.52 16.84
N ASP A 186 -31.99 7.29 15.92
CA ASP A 186 -32.00 7.06 14.49
C ASP A 186 -30.57 6.87 14.00
N VAL A 187 -30.33 5.72 13.36
CA VAL A 187 -29.34 5.53 12.28
C VAL A 187 -27.85 5.70 12.66
N LYS A 188 -27.51 6.13 13.89
CA LYS A 188 -26.12 6.38 14.32
C LYS A 188 -25.33 5.17 14.83
N THR A 189 -25.93 3.98 14.84
CA THR A 189 -25.21 2.72 15.10
C THR A 189 -25.43 1.72 13.98
N ALA A 190 -24.86 2.00 12.80
CA ALA A 190 -24.01 0.97 12.23
C ALA A 190 -22.97 0.62 13.31
N VAL A 191 -22.76 -0.66 13.62
CA VAL A 191 -21.77 -1.05 14.65
C VAL A 191 -20.43 -0.45 14.23
N ASP A 192 -19.93 0.54 14.97
CA ASP A 192 -18.83 1.37 14.48
C ASP A 192 -17.66 0.43 14.18
N ARG A 193 -17.13 0.54 12.95
CA ARG A 193 -16.09 -0.32 12.36
C ARG A 193 -16.46 -1.70 11.83
N ILE A 194 -17.70 -2.23 11.91
CA ILE A 194 -18.09 -3.47 11.17
C ILE A 194 -18.73 -3.17 9.80
N LEU A 195 -18.22 -3.77 8.72
CA LEU A 195 -18.80 -3.70 7.38
C LEU A 195 -19.78 -4.86 7.18
N TYR A 196 -20.94 -4.55 6.61
CA TYR A 196 -21.99 -5.53 6.29
C TYR A 196 -21.99 -5.84 4.79
N CYS A 197 -22.41 -7.05 4.45
CA CYS A 197 -22.51 -7.57 3.10
C CYS A 197 -23.78 -8.43 2.97
N ALA A 198 -24.90 -7.79 2.65
CA ALA A 198 -26.22 -8.41 2.65
C ALA A 198 -26.38 -9.55 1.63
N ASP A 199 -25.54 -9.58 0.58
CA ASP A 199 -25.56 -10.62 -0.45
C ASP A 199 -24.59 -11.79 -0.19
N ASN A 200 -23.81 -11.73 0.90
CA ASN A 200 -22.73 -12.67 1.25
C ASN A 200 -21.66 -12.89 0.15
N LYS A 201 -21.46 -11.92 -0.75
CA LYS A 201 -20.46 -12.02 -1.84
C LYS A 201 -19.46 -10.88 -1.83
N ASN A 202 -19.94 -9.64 -1.96
CA ASN A 202 -19.10 -8.44 -2.01
C ASN A 202 -19.90 -7.26 -1.42
N PRO A 203 -19.34 -6.47 -0.49
CA PRO A 203 -20.05 -5.33 0.05
C PRO A 203 -20.32 -4.25 -1.02
N SER A 204 -21.55 -3.77 -1.04
CA SER A 204 -22.03 -2.74 -1.95
C SER A 204 -21.48 -1.34 -1.63
N VAL A 205 -21.60 -0.41 -2.59
CA VAL A 205 -21.22 1.00 -2.40
C VAL A 205 -22.03 1.62 -1.26
N GLU A 206 -23.31 1.30 -1.16
CA GLU A 206 -24.22 1.75 -0.10
C GLU A 206 -23.82 1.21 1.29
N GLU A 207 -23.31 -0.02 1.36
CA GLU A 207 -22.76 -0.59 2.59
C GLU A 207 -21.47 0.11 3.00
N TYR A 208 -20.55 0.36 2.06
CA TYR A 208 -19.35 1.17 2.33
C TYR A 208 -19.65 2.63 2.68
N MET A 209 -20.71 3.24 2.13
CA MET A 209 -21.19 4.57 2.53
C MET A 209 -21.64 4.58 4.00
N ARG A 210 -22.52 3.65 4.38
CA ARG A 210 -22.95 3.48 5.78
C ARG A 210 -21.76 3.19 6.70
N TYR A 211 -20.83 2.38 6.23
CA TYR A 211 -19.63 1.97 6.96
C TYR A 211 -18.72 3.14 7.32
N LEU A 212 -18.40 4.02 6.36
CA LEU A 212 -17.65 5.25 6.62
C LEU A 212 -18.46 6.32 7.37
N GLY A 213 -19.78 6.13 7.51
CA GLY A 213 -20.69 7.15 8.04
C GLY A 213 -20.85 8.34 7.10
N LEU A 214 -20.87 8.09 5.79
CA LEU A 214 -21.21 9.06 4.74
C LEU A 214 -22.73 9.11 4.60
N ASP A 215 -23.32 10.30 4.73
CA ASP A 215 -24.75 10.52 4.53
C ASP A 215 -25.01 10.91 3.06
N PRO A 216 -25.72 10.11 2.25
CA PRO A 216 -25.94 10.41 0.84
C PRO A 216 -26.58 11.77 0.55
N ILE A 217 -27.29 12.37 1.52
CA ILE A 217 -27.96 13.67 1.35
C ILE A 217 -27.02 14.83 1.66
N SER A 218 -26.33 14.81 2.81
CA SER A 218 -25.42 15.92 3.19
C SER A 218 -24.00 15.81 2.61
N ASP A 219 -23.57 14.62 2.20
CA ASP A 219 -22.24 14.32 1.63
C ASP A 219 -22.29 13.91 0.14
N GLU A 220 -23.32 14.31 -0.62
CA GLU A 220 -23.52 13.95 -2.04
C GLU A 220 -22.23 14.08 -2.89
N ASN A 221 -21.44 15.12 -2.65
CA ASN A 221 -20.19 15.42 -3.36
C ASN A 221 -18.97 14.56 -2.94
N TYR A 222 -19.08 13.68 -1.94
CA TYR A 222 -17.97 12.90 -1.38
C TYR A 222 -18.04 11.40 -1.68
N GLY A 223 -19.00 10.93 -2.50
CA GLY A 223 -19.08 9.53 -2.92
C GLY A 223 -17.82 8.98 -3.62
N TRP A 224 -16.95 9.85 -4.13
CA TRP A 224 -15.63 9.46 -4.66
C TRP A 224 -14.68 8.90 -3.58
N ILE A 225 -14.84 9.31 -2.32
CA ILE A 225 -14.06 8.78 -1.18
C ILE A 225 -14.36 7.30 -0.98
N VAL A 226 -15.64 6.91 -1.10
CA VAL A 226 -16.09 5.53 -0.99
C VAL A 226 -15.55 4.68 -2.15
N LYS A 227 -15.58 5.19 -3.39
CA LYS A 227 -15.04 4.48 -4.54
C LYS A 227 -13.56 4.16 -4.38
N TYR A 228 -12.74 5.16 -4.05
CA TYR A 228 -11.31 4.91 -3.79
C TYR A 228 -11.07 4.00 -2.59
N PHE A 229 -11.92 4.00 -1.57
CA PHE A 229 -11.80 3.08 -0.44
C PHE A 229 -12.04 1.61 -0.83
N MET A 230 -12.92 1.37 -1.80
CA MET A 230 -13.19 0.04 -2.37
C MET A 230 -12.11 -0.38 -3.37
N GLU A 231 -11.56 0.57 -4.13
CA GLU A 231 -10.56 0.35 -5.19
C GLU A 231 -9.11 0.25 -4.66
N GLU A 232 -8.78 0.84 -3.51
CA GLU A 232 -7.41 0.78 -2.98
C GLU A 232 -7.05 -0.65 -2.55
N PRO A 233 -5.96 -1.24 -3.08
CA PRO A 233 -5.56 -2.59 -2.72
C PRO A 233 -5.18 -2.67 -1.24
N LYS A 234 -5.78 -3.66 -0.56
CA LYS A 234 -5.49 -4.00 0.83
C LYS A 234 -3.99 -4.35 1.00
N PRO A 235 -3.37 -4.11 2.16
CA PRO A 235 -1.98 -4.49 2.38
C PRO A 235 -1.79 -6.01 2.15
N PRO A 236 -0.68 -6.49 1.58
CA PRO A 236 -0.56 -7.87 1.06
C PRO A 236 -0.76 -9.01 2.09
N HIS A 237 -0.72 -8.70 3.39
CA HIS A 237 -0.92 -9.63 4.49
C HIS A 237 -2.36 -9.66 5.03
N PHE A 238 -3.26 -8.80 4.54
CA PHE A 238 -4.66 -8.76 4.95
C PHE A 238 -5.58 -9.47 3.95
N PHE A 239 -6.32 -10.46 4.44
CA PHE A 239 -7.27 -11.25 3.68
C PHE A 239 -8.70 -10.94 4.14
N GLU A 240 -9.62 -10.84 3.20
CA GLU A 240 -11.02 -10.52 3.45
C GLU A 240 -11.87 -11.80 3.47
N TYR A 241 -12.76 -11.89 4.45
CA TYR A 241 -13.69 -13.00 4.62
C TYR A 241 -15.07 -12.47 4.97
N ILE A 242 -16.11 -13.20 4.56
CA ILE A 242 -17.51 -12.85 4.80
C ILE A 242 -18.17 -14.04 5.50
N GLN A 243 -18.78 -13.77 6.64
CA GLN A 243 -19.54 -14.75 7.41
C GLN A 243 -20.80 -14.09 7.96
N ASP A 244 -21.96 -14.75 7.77
CA ASP A 244 -23.26 -14.33 8.28
C ASP A 244 -23.62 -12.86 7.97
N GLY A 245 -23.29 -12.41 6.76
CA GLY A 245 -23.53 -11.04 6.27
C GLY A 245 -22.60 -9.97 6.83
N MET A 246 -21.51 -10.36 7.51
CA MET A 246 -20.51 -9.46 8.10
C MET A 246 -19.13 -9.74 7.51
N VAL A 247 -18.36 -8.68 7.26
CA VAL A 247 -16.98 -8.77 6.78
C VAL A 247 -16.01 -8.75 7.95
N TYR A 248 -15.03 -9.65 7.93
CA TYR A 248 -13.86 -9.59 8.79
C TYR A 248 -12.57 -9.73 7.98
N TRP A 249 -11.47 -9.24 8.55
CA TRP A 249 -10.16 -9.20 7.91
C TRP A 249 -9.15 -9.96 8.75
N PHE A 250 -8.50 -10.96 8.15
CA PHE A 250 -7.45 -11.74 8.77
C PHE A 250 -6.08 -11.16 8.41
N ASN A 251 -5.25 -10.87 9.42
CA ASN A 251 -3.86 -10.49 9.23
C ASN A 251 -2.97 -11.74 9.30
N ALA A 252 -2.38 -12.14 8.19
CA ALA A 252 -1.50 -13.31 8.13
C ALA A 252 -0.16 -13.13 8.88
N GLN A 253 0.25 -11.90 9.22
CA GLN A 253 1.47 -11.65 10.00
C GLN A 253 1.25 -11.82 11.51
N SER A 254 0.15 -11.30 12.06
CA SER A 254 -0.19 -11.48 13.49
C SER A 254 -1.05 -12.71 13.77
N GLN A 255 -1.61 -13.34 12.73
CA GLN A 255 -2.61 -14.41 12.80
C GLN A 255 -3.92 -14.02 13.49
N GLU A 256 -4.23 -12.72 13.55
CA GLU A 256 -5.43 -12.19 14.20
C GLU A 256 -6.52 -11.80 13.18
N THR A 257 -7.78 -11.96 13.59
CA THR A 257 -8.96 -11.48 12.85
C THR A 257 -9.49 -10.18 13.43
N PHE A 258 -9.73 -9.20 12.56
CA PHE A 258 -10.27 -7.89 12.90
C PHE A 258 -11.63 -7.69 12.24
N TRP A 259 -12.55 -7.06 12.96
CA TRP A 259 -13.83 -6.62 12.41
C TRP A 259 -13.77 -5.24 11.72
N LYS A 260 -12.56 -4.67 11.54
CA LYS A 260 -12.32 -3.34 10.98
C LYS A 260 -11.46 -3.44 9.71
N HIS A 261 -11.87 -2.79 8.62
CA HIS A 261 -11.07 -2.73 7.41
C HIS A 261 -9.73 -2.01 7.68
N PRO A 262 -8.56 -2.53 7.22
CA PRO A 262 -7.25 -1.95 7.53
C PRO A 262 -7.13 -0.45 7.19
N LEU A 263 -7.69 -0.05 6.05
CA LEU A 263 -7.66 1.34 5.56
C LEU A 263 -8.79 2.23 6.14
N PHE A 264 -9.63 1.75 7.05
CA PHE A 264 -10.81 2.49 7.55
C PHE A 264 -10.47 3.86 8.14
N ASP A 265 -9.41 3.96 8.96
CA ASP A 265 -9.05 5.23 9.60
C ASP A 265 -8.53 6.26 8.59
N LYS A 266 -7.85 5.82 7.52
CA LYS A 266 -7.41 6.67 6.39
C LYS A 266 -8.63 7.35 5.77
N TYR A 267 -9.65 6.58 5.42
CA TYR A 267 -10.84 7.06 4.72
C TYR A 267 -11.86 7.78 5.63
N LYS A 268 -12.06 7.33 6.88
CA LYS A 268 -12.89 8.06 7.87
C LYS A 268 -12.29 9.43 8.18
N ARG A 269 -10.96 9.54 8.28
CA ARG A 269 -10.25 10.83 8.40
C ARG A 269 -10.36 11.66 7.11
N MET A 270 -10.21 11.05 5.94
CA MET A 270 -10.37 11.74 4.65
C MET A 270 -11.76 12.38 4.50
N LEU A 271 -12.82 11.66 4.85
CA LEU A 271 -14.20 12.17 4.85
C LEU A 271 -14.39 13.34 5.84
N GLN A 272 -13.81 13.26 7.04
CA GLN A 272 -13.84 14.37 8.01
C GLN A 272 -13.13 15.63 7.48
N VAL A 273 -11.96 15.48 6.87
CA VAL A 273 -11.22 16.61 6.28
C VAL A 273 -11.94 17.16 5.05
N ALA A 274 -12.58 16.31 4.23
CA ALA A 274 -13.40 16.73 3.10
C ALA A 274 -14.61 17.56 3.54
N ARG A 275 -15.35 17.12 4.57
CA ARG A 275 -16.46 17.88 5.17
C ARG A 275 -16.03 19.27 5.66
N ALA A 276 -14.81 19.39 6.20
CA ALA A 276 -14.26 20.66 6.69
C ALA A 276 -13.78 21.58 5.55
N GLN A 277 -13.04 21.05 4.57
CA GLN A 277 -12.46 21.84 3.48
C GLN A 277 -13.44 22.11 2.33
N LYS A 278 -14.49 21.29 2.19
CA LYS A 278 -15.51 21.33 1.13
C LYS A 278 -14.91 21.42 -0.29
N PRO A 279 -14.09 20.43 -0.71
CA PRO A 279 -13.53 20.40 -2.06
C PRO A 279 -14.66 20.36 -3.10
N LEU A 280 -14.48 21.10 -4.20
CA LEU A 280 -15.44 21.10 -5.31
C LEU A 280 -15.47 19.72 -5.99
N PRO A 281 -16.65 19.27 -6.50
CA PRO A 281 -16.81 17.99 -7.20
C PRO A 281 -16.24 18.08 -8.64
N HIS A 282 -14.94 18.35 -8.75
CA HIS A 282 -14.22 18.51 -10.01
C HIS A 282 -12.84 17.85 -9.87
N TRP A 283 -12.42 17.08 -10.89
CA TRP A 283 -11.20 16.27 -10.85
C TRP A 283 -9.98 17.02 -10.31
N LYS A 284 -9.75 18.26 -10.78
CA LYS A 284 -8.63 19.12 -10.36
C LYS A 284 -8.65 19.43 -8.85
N ALA A 285 -9.83 19.68 -8.28
CA ALA A 285 -9.99 19.99 -6.87
C ALA A 285 -9.89 18.73 -6.00
N ILE A 286 -10.42 17.59 -6.48
CA ILE A 286 -10.29 16.29 -5.81
C ILE A 286 -8.82 15.84 -5.78
N MET A 287 -8.07 15.99 -6.88
CA MET A 287 -6.62 15.70 -6.91
C MET A 287 -5.84 16.62 -5.96
N GLN A 288 -6.07 17.94 -6.02
CA GLN A 288 -5.43 18.90 -5.09
C GLN A 288 -5.69 18.53 -3.63
N PHE A 289 -6.93 18.19 -3.30
CA PHE A 289 -7.33 17.73 -1.96
C PHE A 289 -6.62 16.42 -1.56
N ARG A 290 -6.57 15.41 -2.44
CA ARG A 290 -5.89 14.13 -2.14
C ARG A 290 -4.39 14.31 -1.90
N ILE A 291 -3.72 15.16 -2.68
CA ILE A 291 -2.29 15.49 -2.52
C ILE A 291 -2.07 16.25 -1.20
N GLU A 292 -2.92 17.24 -0.91
CA GLU A 292 -2.85 18.01 0.34
C GLU A 292 -3.12 17.10 1.55
N PHE A 293 -4.05 16.15 1.46
CA PHE A 293 -4.33 15.17 2.51
C PHE A 293 -3.14 14.22 2.75
N LEU A 294 -2.57 13.64 1.67
CA LEU A 294 -1.38 12.79 1.72
C LEU A 294 -0.23 13.51 2.43
N LEU A 295 0.16 14.68 1.92
CA LEU A 295 1.31 15.41 2.44
C LEU A 295 1.10 15.92 3.87
N ASN A 296 -0.10 16.41 4.21
CA ASN A 296 -0.39 16.78 5.61
C ASN A 296 -0.29 15.58 6.57
N SER A 297 -0.57 14.36 6.11
CA SER A 297 -0.34 13.17 6.94
C SER A 297 1.16 12.87 7.15
N VAL A 298 1.97 13.03 6.10
CA VAL A 298 3.44 12.90 6.17
C VAL A 298 4.05 13.95 7.12
N PHE A 299 3.75 15.24 6.91
CA PHE A 299 4.27 16.34 7.75
C PHE A 299 3.83 16.22 9.21
N ARG A 300 2.62 15.71 9.47
CA ARG A 300 2.14 15.51 10.86
C ARG A 300 2.93 14.44 11.57
N ASN A 301 3.12 13.28 10.94
CA ASN A 301 3.79 12.14 11.59
C ASN A 301 5.24 12.48 11.95
N THR A 302 6.00 13.14 11.06
CA THR A 302 7.43 13.43 11.32
C THR A 302 7.68 14.56 12.31
N LEU A 303 6.77 15.56 12.39
CA LEU A 303 6.91 16.65 13.37
C LEU A 303 6.72 16.18 14.83
N ASP A 304 6.05 15.05 15.02
CA ASP A 304 5.91 14.39 16.33
C ASP A 304 7.20 13.60 16.71
N GLU A 305 8.14 13.37 15.77
CA GLU A 305 9.36 12.56 15.95
C GLU A 305 10.66 13.38 15.99
N ASP A 306 10.90 14.28 15.02
CA ASP A 306 12.08 15.15 14.94
C ASP A 306 11.72 16.55 14.38
N PRO A 307 11.69 17.61 15.21
CA PRO A 307 11.37 18.96 14.77
C PRO A 307 12.41 19.64 13.87
N GLU A 308 13.68 19.21 13.89
CA GLU A 308 14.76 19.86 13.12
C GLU A 308 14.92 19.27 11.71
N ARG A 309 14.41 18.06 11.48
CA ARG A 309 14.54 17.37 10.20
C ARG A 309 13.26 17.48 9.35
N PRO A 310 13.33 18.04 8.12
CA PRO A 310 12.17 18.03 7.23
C PRO A 310 11.83 16.60 6.79
N PRO A 311 10.54 16.21 6.72
CA PRO A 311 10.15 14.89 6.26
C PRO A 311 10.67 14.56 4.88
N LEU A 312 11.09 13.30 4.71
CA LEU A 312 11.32 12.71 3.41
C LEU A 312 9.96 12.51 2.70
N VAL A 313 9.65 13.37 1.73
CA VAL A 313 8.40 13.28 0.97
C VAL A 313 8.47 12.28 -0.19
N GLU A 314 9.66 11.96 -0.71
CA GLU A 314 9.88 11.07 -1.85
C GLU A 314 9.99 9.58 -1.47
N THR A 315 9.25 9.10 -0.46
CA THR A 315 9.25 7.67 -0.14
C THR A 315 8.57 6.83 -1.22
N VAL A 316 8.89 5.54 -1.28
CA VAL A 316 8.25 4.57 -2.18
C VAL A 316 6.73 4.59 -2.02
N ASP A 317 6.23 4.56 -0.78
CA ASP A 317 4.79 4.59 -0.49
C ASP A 317 4.13 5.89 -0.97
N ASN A 318 4.78 7.04 -0.79
CA ASN A 318 4.26 8.31 -1.29
C ASN A 318 4.25 8.37 -2.83
N VAL A 319 5.21 7.74 -3.52
CA VAL A 319 5.19 7.60 -4.98
C VAL A 319 4.02 6.73 -5.44
N ILE A 320 3.75 5.62 -4.74
CA ILE A 320 2.60 4.73 -5.01
C ILE A 320 1.28 5.48 -4.80
N GLU A 321 1.13 6.22 -3.69
CA GLU A 321 -0.05 7.06 -3.43
C GLU A 321 -0.24 8.14 -4.49
N MET A 322 0.85 8.76 -4.96
CA MET A 322 0.77 9.77 -6.02
C MET A 322 0.41 9.16 -7.38
N ALA A 323 0.87 7.96 -7.70
CA ALA A 323 0.44 7.24 -8.91
C ALA A 323 -1.08 6.97 -8.88
N ARG A 324 -1.60 6.52 -7.74
CA ARG A 324 -3.06 6.35 -7.48
C ARG A 324 -3.84 7.67 -7.50
N ILE A 325 -3.18 8.82 -7.33
CA ILE A 325 -3.81 10.14 -7.48
C ILE A 325 -3.84 10.59 -8.94
N PHE A 326 -2.75 10.35 -9.67
CA PHE A 326 -2.57 10.77 -11.07
C PHE A 326 -3.13 9.80 -12.12
N ASP A 327 -3.59 8.62 -11.70
CA ASP A 327 -4.06 7.55 -12.59
C ASP A 327 -2.91 7.08 -13.51
N VAL A 328 -1.85 6.62 -12.85
CA VAL A 328 -0.62 6.07 -13.42
C VAL A 328 -0.47 4.63 -12.93
N ASP A 329 -0.37 3.68 -13.85
CA ASP A 329 0.06 2.33 -13.50
C ASP A 329 1.59 2.28 -13.49
N ILE A 330 2.20 2.10 -12.32
CA ILE A 330 3.67 2.07 -12.21
C ILE A 330 4.25 0.78 -12.83
N GLN A 331 3.45 -0.28 -13.01
CA GLN A 331 3.90 -1.52 -13.66
C GLN A 331 4.13 -1.30 -15.16
N ASP A 332 3.14 -0.70 -15.83
CA ASP A 332 3.19 -0.43 -17.27
C ASP A 332 3.94 0.88 -17.59
N GLU A 333 3.97 1.83 -16.66
CA GLU A 333 4.55 3.17 -16.83
C GLU A 333 5.61 3.54 -15.78
N PRO A 334 6.64 2.69 -15.53
CA PRO A 334 7.68 2.99 -14.54
C PRO A 334 8.42 4.30 -14.84
N TYR A 335 8.55 4.66 -16.12
CA TYR A 335 9.08 5.95 -16.59
C TYR A 335 8.31 7.20 -16.12
N LEU A 336 7.20 7.08 -15.38
CA LEU A 336 6.52 8.22 -14.74
C LEU A 336 6.93 8.40 -13.27
N VAL A 337 7.69 7.48 -12.67
CA VAL A 337 8.18 7.56 -11.28
C VAL A 337 8.99 8.82 -11.02
N HIS A 338 9.86 9.27 -11.94
CA HIS A 338 10.62 10.52 -11.75
C HIS A 338 9.70 11.75 -11.79
N VAL A 339 8.65 11.73 -12.62
CA VAL A 339 7.63 12.80 -12.67
C VAL A 339 6.84 12.84 -11.35
N LEU A 340 6.48 11.67 -10.82
CA LEU A 340 5.80 11.53 -9.53
C LEU A 340 6.69 12.02 -8.38
N ARG A 341 7.97 11.62 -8.32
CA ARG A 341 8.95 12.11 -7.35
C ARG A 341 9.13 13.64 -7.43
N ARG A 342 9.27 14.21 -8.63
CA ARG A 342 9.32 15.67 -8.82
C ARG A 342 8.04 16.37 -8.34
N SER A 343 6.88 15.75 -8.57
CA SER A 343 5.60 16.28 -8.07
C SER A 343 5.52 16.26 -6.54
N LEU A 344 6.02 15.21 -5.89
CA LEU A 344 6.15 15.13 -4.43
C LEU A 344 7.05 16.24 -3.87
N ARG A 345 8.21 16.51 -4.49
CA ARG A 345 9.08 17.63 -4.10
C ARG A 345 8.34 18.98 -4.20
N HIS A 346 7.69 19.25 -5.34
CA HIS A 346 6.97 20.51 -5.59
C HIS A 346 5.79 20.73 -4.62
N TYR A 347 4.94 19.72 -4.44
CA TYR A 347 3.78 19.82 -3.56
C TYR A 347 4.16 19.76 -2.08
N GLY A 348 5.16 18.96 -1.72
CA GLY A 348 5.74 18.94 -0.37
C GLY A 348 6.23 20.31 0.05
N HIS A 349 6.92 21.02 -0.86
CA HIS A 349 7.33 22.41 -0.62
C HIS A 349 6.14 23.35 -0.43
N ALA A 350 5.09 23.23 -1.25
CA ALA A 350 3.89 24.06 -1.12
C ALA A 350 3.17 23.84 0.22
N VAL A 351 2.94 22.58 0.61
CA VAL A 351 2.26 22.22 1.87
C VAL A 351 3.10 22.64 3.09
N ARG A 352 4.44 22.44 3.06
CA ARG A 352 5.36 22.91 4.11
C ARG A 352 5.25 24.43 4.35
N GLU A 353 5.11 25.20 3.28
CA GLU A 353 4.91 26.66 3.33
C GLU A 353 3.45 27.08 3.61
N LYS A 354 2.57 26.12 3.93
CA LYS A 354 1.12 26.34 4.15
C LYS A 354 0.42 27.00 2.94
N ARG A 355 0.97 26.80 1.74
CA ARG A 355 0.37 27.20 0.46
C ARG A 355 -0.52 26.07 -0.05
N LYS A 356 -1.66 26.43 -0.63
CA LYS A 356 -2.54 25.46 -1.30
C LYS A 356 -1.82 24.79 -2.46
N VAL A 357 -2.07 23.49 -2.63
CA VAL A 357 -1.63 22.71 -3.80
C VAL A 357 -2.25 23.31 -5.07
N LYS A 358 -1.42 23.54 -6.10
CA LYS A 358 -1.82 24.03 -7.42
C LYS A 358 -1.25 23.10 -8.50
N ASP A 359 -1.26 23.52 -9.76
CA ASP A 359 -0.42 22.95 -10.84
C ASP A 359 -0.59 21.44 -11.14
N VAL A 360 -1.58 20.75 -10.58
CA VAL A 360 -1.89 19.32 -10.86
C VAL A 360 -2.22 19.06 -12.33
N GLU A 361 -2.70 20.07 -13.04
CA GLU A 361 -2.95 20.01 -14.47
C GLU A 361 -1.64 20.07 -15.27
N ASP A 362 -0.65 20.84 -14.81
CA ASP A 362 0.66 20.95 -15.45
C ASP A 362 1.47 19.66 -15.29
N PHE A 363 1.42 19.02 -14.12
CA PHE A 363 2.01 17.69 -13.91
C PHE A 363 1.30 16.60 -14.73
N ARG A 364 -0.04 16.63 -14.82
CA ARG A 364 -0.79 15.72 -15.70
C ARG A 364 -0.44 15.91 -17.18
N ASN A 365 -0.31 17.16 -17.63
CA ASN A 365 0.14 17.50 -18.97
C ASN A 365 1.61 17.10 -19.22
N LEU A 366 2.46 17.14 -18.20
CA LEU A 366 3.84 16.65 -18.27
C LEU A 366 3.87 15.12 -18.45
N MET A 367 3.10 14.36 -17.67
CA MET A 367 2.97 12.91 -17.82
C MET A 367 2.47 12.51 -19.22
N LEU A 368 1.48 13.22 -19.76
CA LEU A 368 1.00 13.00 -21.14
C LEU A 368 2.12 13.19 -22.18
N ARG A 369 2.99 14.20 -22.02
CA ARG A 369 4.14 14.38 -22.93
C ARG A 369 5.18 13.26 -22.81
N TYR A 370 5.36 12.67 -21.63
CA TYR A 370 6.22 11.49 -21.47
C TYR A 370 5.61 10.25 -22.14
N ARG A 371 4.29 10.04 -22.00
CA ARG A 371 3.54 9.01 -22.74
C ARG A 371 3.72 9.16 -24.25
N ASP A 372 3.51 10.38 -24.79
CA ASP A 372 3.71 10.70 -26.21
C ASP A 372 5.15 10.44 -26.69
N LEU A 373 6.15 10.70 -25.84
CA LEU A 373 7.56 10.50 -26.13
C LEU A 373 7.95 9.01 -26.15
N VAL A 374 7.46 8.22 -25.17
CA VAL A 374 7.67 6.76 -25.14
C VAL A 374 7.01 6.13 -26.37
N ALA A 375 5.77 6.49 -26.70
CA ALA A 375 5.08 6.01 -27.89
C ALA A 375 5.82 6.35 -29.20
N GLN A 376 6.48 7.50 -29.30
CA GLN A 376 7.36 7.83 -30.44
C GLN A 376 8.58 6.91 -30.53
N PHE A 377 9.21 6.59 -29.40
CA PHE A 377 10.33 5.65 -29.39
C PHE A 377 9.89 4.21 -29.71
N GLU A 378 8.71 3.79 -29.28
CA GLU A 378 8.12 2.49 -29.66
C GLU A 378 7.86 2.41 -31.17
N GLN A 379 7.25 3.44 -31.77
CA GLN A 379 7.07 3.53 -33.22
C GLN A 379 8.39 3.55 -33.99
N ALA A 380 9.41 4.22 -33.45
CA ALA A 380 10.75 4.22 -34.03
C ALA A 380 11.39 2.82 -33.97
N LYS A 381 11.33 2.14 -32.81
CA LYS A 381 11.79 0.76 -32.63
C LYS A 381 11.10 -0.19 -33.61
N ASP A 382 9.77 -0.14 -33.71
CA ASP A 382 8.99 -0.97 -34.64
C ASP A 382 9.36 -0.74 -36.10
N THR A 383 9.66 0.52 -36.45
CA THR A 383 10.11 0.89 -37.80
C THR A 383 11.51 0.35 -38.06
N GLU A 384 12.43 0.47 -37.11
CA GLU A 384 13.79 -0.09 -37.19
C GLU A 384 13.76 -1.62 -37.34
N VAL A 385 12.94 -2.33 -36.55
CA VAL A 385 12.77 -3.81 -36.65
C VAL A 385 12.26 -4.22 -38.03
N LYS A 386 11.27 -3.50 -38.58
CA LYS A 386 10.75 -3.75 -39.94
C LYS A 386 11.82 -3.50 -41.01
N MET A 387 12.62 -2.44 -40.87
CA MET A 387 13.74 -2.17 -41.78
C MET A 387 14.82 -3.27 -41.71
N VAL A 388 15.16 -3.75 -40.51
CA VAL A 388 16.10 -4.87 -40.32
C VAL A 388 15.58 -6.16 -40.97
N GLN A 389 14.30 -6.49 -40.79
CA GLN A 389 13.68 -7.64 -41.43
C GLN A 389 13.67 -7.52 -42.97
N GLN A 390 13.41 -6.32 -43.50
CA GLN A 390 13.48 -6.06 -44.95
C GLN A 390 14.91 -6.18 -45.51
N MET A 391 15.94 -5.74 -44.78
CA MET A 391 17.34 -5.91 -45.19
C MET A 391 17.79 -7.37 -45.28
N LYS A 392 17.13 -8.29 -44.55
CA LYS A 392 17.43 -9.72 -44.60
C LYS A 392 17.01 -10.35 -45.94
N VAL A 393 16.01 -9.81 -46.62
CA VAL A 393 15.52 -10.34 -47.92
C VAL A 393 16.13 -9.61 -49.11
N CYS A 394 16.18 -10.28 -50.25
CA CYS A 394 16.67 -9.72 -51.50
C CYS A 394 15.74 -8.64 -52.04
N VAL A 395 16.22 -7.40 -52.15
CA VAL A 395 15.52 -6.18 -52.63
C VAL A 395 14.83 -6.29 -54.01
N GLN A 396 15.06 -7.38 -54.74
CA GLN A 396 14.60 -7.60 -56.10
C GLN A 396 13.54 -8.71 -56.21
N CYS A 397 13.37 -9.54 -55.18
CA CYS A 397 12.33 -10.57 -55.18
C CYS A 397 11.62 -10.73 -53.84
N ASP A 398 12.12 -10.13 -52.75
CA ASP A 398 11.56 -10.12 -51.38
C ASP A 398 11.30 -11.50 -50.73
N GLU A 399 11.50 -12.59 -51.48
CA GLU A 399 11.26 -13.99 -51.07
C GLU A 399 12.47 -14.72 -50.48
N ARG A 400 13.70 -14.32 -50.85
CA ARG A 400 14.94 -15.08 -50.59
C ARG A 400 15.93 -14.27 -49.79
N ASP A 401 16.63 -14.93 -48.88
CA ASP A 401 17.68 -14.31 -48.07
C ASP A 401 18.73 -13.58 -48.93
N ALA A 402 19.12 -12.40 -48.45
CA ALA A 402 20.19 -11.61 -48.99
C ALA A 402 21.55 -12.16 -48.52
N VAL A 403 22.30 -12.72 -49.46
CA VAL A 403 23.64 -13.30 -49.22
C VAL A 403 24.76 -12.49 -49.89
N LEU A 404 24.41 -11.49 -50.71
CA LEU A 404 25.35 -10.61 -51.39
C LEU A 404 24.98 -9.14 -51.16
N PHE A 405 25.97 -8.33 -50.80
CA PHE A 405 25.91 -6.87 -50.87
C PHE A 405 26.64 -6.37 -52.12
N CYS A 406 26.08 -5.35 -52.77
CA CYS A 406 26.70 -4.67 -53.90
C CYS A 406 27.26 -3.31 -53.49
N ASP A 407 28.57 -3.13 -53.49
CA ASP A 407 29.21 -1.88 -53.04
C ASP A 407 28.78 -0.65 -53.86
N ASN A 408 28.42 -0.86 -55.13
CA ASN A 408 28.05 0.19 -56.09
C ASN A 408 26.54 0.52 -56.11
N CYS A 409 25.67 -0.49 -55.99
CA CYS A 409 24.23 -0.27 -55.84
C CYS A 409 23.87 0.15 -54.41
N ARG A 410 24.66 -0.30 -53.42
CA ARG A 410 24.43 -0.19 -51.97
C ARG A 410 23.21 -1.00 -51.48
N ASP A 411 22.90 -2.06 -52.20
CA ASP A 411 21.72 -2.91 -52.01
C ASP A 411 22.09 -4.38 -51.73
N PHE A 412 21.11 -5.10 -51.18
CA PHE A 412 21.19 -6.49 -50.76
C PHE A 412 20.45 -7.44 -51.72
N PHE A 413 21.12 -8.52 -52.14
CA PHE A 413 20.62 -9.46 -53.14
C PHE A 413 20.83 -10.92 -52.75
N CYS A 414 19.90 -11.78 -53.18
CA CYS A 414 20.16 -13.21 -53.29
C CYS A 414 21.02 -13.48 -54.55
N GLN A 415 21.76 -14.60 -54.56
CA GLN A 415 22.68 -14.96 -55.64
C GLN A 415 22.06 -14.82 -57.04
N ALA A 416 20.87 -15.42 -57.24
CA ALA A 416 20.21 -15.45 -58.55
C ALA A 416 19.78 -14.05 -59.04
N CYS A 417 19.30 -13.18 -58.15
CA CYS A 417 18.95 -11.81 -58.51
C CYS A 417 20.20 -10.97 -58.78
N PHE A 418 21.28 -11.16 -58.01
CA PHE A 418 22.53 -10.47 -58.26
C PHE A 418 23.07 -10.82 -59.65
N ASP A 419 23.27 -12.11 -59.95
CA ASP A 419 23.86 -12.55 -61.22
C ASP A 419 22.97 -12.16 -62.42
N ARG A 420 21.65 -12.20 -62.28
CA ARG A 420 20.70 -11.73 -63.33
C ARG A 420 20.85 -10.23 -63.63
N LEU A 421 21.02 -9.39 -62.60
CA LEU A 421 21.11 -7.93 -62.76
C LEU A 421 22.52 -7.43 -63.09
N HIS A 422 23.56 -8.13 -62.63
CA HIS A 422 24.95 -7.71 -62.73
C HIS A 422 25.73 -8.44 -63.84
N SER A 423 25.16 -9.44 -64.51
CA SER A 423 25.82 -10.08 -65.68
C SER A 423 25.88 -9.18 -66.93
N ARG A 424 25.15 -8.05 -66.97
CA ARG A 424 24.93 -7.23 -68.17
C ARG A 424 25.23 -5.74 -67.95
N GLY A 425 25.66 -5.07 -69.04
CA GLY A 425 25.83 -3.61 -69.09
C GLY A 425 26.86 -3.05 -68.09
N ARG A 426 26.67 -1.78 -67.70
CA ARG A 426 27.55 -1.06 -66.77
C ARG A 426 27.62 -1.67 -65.36
N ARG A 427 26.66 -2.52 -64.98
CA ARG A 427 26.62 -3.18 -63.67
C ARG A 427 27.59 -4.36 -63.54
N LYS A 428 28.19 -4.84 -64.64
CA LYS A 428 29.14 -5.95 -64.64
C LYS A 428 30.46 -5.67 -63.91
N THR A 429 30.83 -4.40 -63.75
CA THR A 429 32.00 -3.98 -62.97
C THR A 429 31.68 -3.68 -61.51
N HIS A 430 30.45 -3.92 -61.04
CA HIS A 430 30.10 -3.71 -59.64
C HIS A 430 30.78 -4.75 -58.75
N ARG A 431 31.34 -4.30 -57.63
CA ARG A 431 31.94 -5.18 -56.62
C ARG A 431 30.85 -5.84 -55.78
N ARG A 432 31.01 -7.13 -55.51
CA ARG A 432 30.14 -7.91 -54.60
C ARG A 432 30.93 -8.34 -53.36
N THR A 433 30.27 -8.26 -52.22
CA THR A 433 30.76 -8.77 -50.94
C THR A 433 29.74 -9.81 -50.45
N TRP A 434 30.19 -11.01 -50.05
CA TRP A 434 29.33 -11.98 -49.38
C TRP A 434 29.00 -11.48 -47.97
N VAL A 435 27.75 -11.59 -47.56
CA VAL A 435 27.27 -11.13 -46.25
C VAL A 435 26.52 -12.24 -45.52
N GLU A 436 26.89 -12.45 -44.26
CA GLU A 436 26.21 -13.34 -43.34
C GLU A 436 25.36 -12.49 -42.38
N MET A 437 24.10 -12.26 -42.74
CA MET A 437 23.15 -11.49 -41.92
C MET A 437 22.55 -12.37 -40.81
N GLY A 438 23.33 -12.60 -39.76
CA GLY A 438 22.84 -13.20 -38.52
C GLY A 438 21.98 -12.22 -37.72
N MET A 439 20.92 -12.70 -37.09
CA MET A 439 20.18 -11.96 -36.08
C MET A 439 20.85 -12.11 -34.71
N CYS A 440 20.70 -11.12 -33.84
CA CYS A 440 21.06 -11.26 -32.43
C CYS A 440 20.21 -12.36 -31.76
N ALA A 441 20.84 -13.35 -31.14
CA ALA A 441 20.18 -14.45 -30.45
C ALA A 441 19.31 -13.98 -29.27
N GLU A 442 19.74 -12.92 -28.57
CA GLU A 442 19.02 -12.38 -27.40
C GLU A 442 17.76 -11.59 -27.77
N CYS A 443 17.87 -10.56 -28.63
CA CYS A 443 16.72 -9.70 -28.94
C CYS A 443 15.94 -10.11 -30.20
N ASN A 444 16.57 -10.80 -31.16
CA ASN A 444 16.02 -11.09 -32.50
C ASN A 444 15.45 -9.86 -33.27
N GLU A 445 15.75 -8.65 -32.80
CA GLU A 445 15.28 -7.35 -33.31
C GLU A 445 16.34 -6.64 -34.17
N ALA A 446 17.62 -6.95 -33.95
CA ALA A 446 18.76 -6.29 -34.58
C ALA A 446 19.76 -7.29 -35.21
N VAL A 447 20.49 -6.83 -36.23
CA VAL A 447 21.57 -7.59 -36.87
C VAL A 447 22.71 -7.83 -35.88
N ALA A 448 23.26 -9.05 -35.88
CA ALA A 448 24.43 -9.38 -35.08
C ALA A 448 25.71 -8.73 -35.63
N LEU A 449 26.53 -8.21 -34.72
CA LEU A 449 27.84 -7.62 -35.00
C LEU A 449 28.98 -8.42 -34.35
N PHE A 450 28.64 -9.29 -33.39
CA PHE A 450 29.59 -10.07 -32.61
C PHE A 450 29.17 -11.54 -32.60
N HIS A 451 30.14 -12.45 -32.73
CA HIS A 451 30.01 -13.85 -32.36
C HIS A 451 30.80 -14.06 -31.08
N CYS A 452 30.17 -14.62 -30.05
CA CYS A 452 30.85 -14.97 -28.81
C CYS A 452 31.39 -16.39 -28.90
N VAL A 453 32.71 -16.57 -28.78
CA VAL A 453 33.33 -17.90 -28.87
C VAL A 453 32.84 -18.84 -27.76
N GLN A 454 32.64 -18.33 -26.54
CA GLN A 454 32.26 -19.11 -25.36
C GLN A 454 30.75 -19.41 -25.29
N CYS A 455 29.88 -18.53 -25.78
CA CYS A 455 28.45 -18.84 -25.92
C CYS A 455 28.14 -19.62 -27.20
N ALA A 456 29.03 -19.58 -28.21
CA ALA A 456 28.81 -20.03 -29.59
C ALA A 456 27.69 -19.27 -30.35
N ASP A 457 27.19 -18.16 -29.79
CA ASP A 457 26.03 -17.40 -30.27
C ASP A 457 26.39 -16.05 -30.91
N LEU A 458 25.41 -15.47 -31.62
CA LEU A 458 25.52 -14.18 -32.33
C LEU A 458 24.78 -13.07 -31.57
N TYR A 459 25.38 -11.88 -31.46
CA TYR A 459 24.88 -10.76 -30.65
C TYR A 459 24.97 -9.42 -31.40
N CYS A 460 23.96 -8.56 -31.23
CA CYS A 460 24.07 -7.13 -31.58
C CYS A 460 24.95 -6.40 -30.55
N ARG A 461 25.27 -5.12 -30.80
CA ARG A 461 26.12 -4.33 -29.90
C ARG A 461 25.57 -4.24 -28.48
N ASP A 462 24.28 -3.90 -28.35
CA ASP A 462 23.71 -3.58 -27.05
C ASP A 462 23.55 -4.83 -26.20
N CYS A 463 23.00 -5.92 -26.75
CA CYS A 463 22.92 -7.20 -26.06
C CYS A 463 24.31 -7.77 -25.73
N PHE A 464 25.31 -7.61 -26.61
CA PHE A 464 26.67 -8.02 -26.26
C PHE A 464 27.20 -7.21 -25.07
N GLN A 465 27.11 -5.88 -25.11
CA GLN A 465 27.53 -5.00 -24.02
C GLN A 465 26.77 -5.28 -22.71
N GLU A 466 25.47 -5.56 -22.77
CA GLU A 466 24.66 -5.82 -21.58
C GLU A 466 25.00 -7.18 -20.93
N TRP A 467 25.07 -8.26 -21.72
CA TRP A 467 25.25 -9.61 -21.20
C TRP A 467 26.70 -9.99 -20.92
N HIS A 468 27.66 -9.42 -21.65
CA HIS A 468 29.08 -9.78 -21.55
C HIS A 468 29.88 -8.85 -20.63
N ILE A 469 29.25 -7.89 -19.96
CA ILE A 469 29.83 -7.20 -18.79
C ILE A 469 29.45 -7.86 -17.45
N ARG A 470 28.61 -8.91 -17.46
CA ARG A 470 28.06 -9.56 -16.26
C ARG A 470 28.89 -10.78 -15.84
N GLY A 471 29.35 -10.78 -14.58
CA GLY A 471 29.96 -11.95 -13.92
C GLY A 471 31.09 -12.62 -14.71
N GLY A 472 31.08 -13.96 -14.77
CA GLY A 472 32.07 -14.75 -15.52
C GLY A 472 32.08 -14.51 -17.03
N ARG A 473 31.03 -13.91 -17.60
CA ARG A 473 30.94 -13.60 -19.04
C ARG A 473 31.84 -12.43 -19.47
N ARG A 474 32.43 -11.68 -18.51
CA ARG A 474 33.40 -10.60 -18.76
C ARG A 474 34.63 -11.03 -19.56
N ASN A 475 35.02 -12.30 -19.47
CA ASN A 475 36.18 -12.86 -20.14
C ASN A 475 35.83 -13.55 -21.48
N HIS A 476 34.58 -13.42 -21.93
CA HIS A 476 34.17 -13.94 -23.22
C HIS A 476 34.79 -13.13 -24.35
N ILE A 477 35.22 -13.81 -25.41
CA ILE A 477 35.96 -13.24 -26.53
C ILE A 477 34.96 -12.93 -27.65
N PRO A 478 34.73 -11.65 -27.99
CA PRO A 478 33.98 -11.28 -29.19
C PRO A 478 34.84 -11.45 -30.44
N ILE A 479 34.36 -12.24 -31.40
CA ILE A 479 34.77 -12.12 -32.79
C ILE A 479 33.83 -11.10 -33.44
N VAL A 480 34.38 -10.00 -33.94
CA VAL A 480 33.60 -9.03 -34.74
C VAL A 480 33.21 -9.71 -36.05
N LEU A 481 31.91 -9.90 -36.26
CA LEU A 481 31.39 -10.37 -37.53
C LEU A 481 31.71 -9.30 -38.59
N ARG A 482 32.36 -9.72 -39.68
CA ARG A 482 32.71 -8.83 -40.79
C ARG A 482 31.49 -8.59 -41.69
N SER A 483 30.38 -8.16 -41.10
CA SER A 483 29.13 -7.84 -41.79
C SER A 483 29.31 -6.70 -42.80
N PHE A 484 30.38 -5.89 -42.66
CA PHE A 484 30.76 -4.82 -43.60
C PHE A 484 32.28 -4.78 -43.84
N ASN A 485 32.67 -4.46 -45.08
CA ASN A 485 34.00 -4.72 -45.62
C ASN A 485 35.07 -3.71 -45.16
N SER A 486 36.24 -4.18 -44.72
CA SER A 486 37.24 -3.43 -43.94
C SER A 486 38.16 -2.49 -44.75
N GLN A 487 37.63 -1.81 -45.79
CA GLN A 487 38.45 -1.04 -46.73
C GLN A 487 37.88 0.33 -47.15
N THR A 488 36.66 0.69 -46.75
CA THR A 488 36.04 1.96 -47.20
C THR A 488 35.41 2.82 -46.11
N ASP A 489 35.22 2.32 -44.89
CA ASP A 489 34.64 3.00 -43.69
C ASP A 489 33.34 3.79 -43.91
N LYS A 490 32.72 3.62 -45.08
CA LYS A 490 31.53 4.34 -45.53
C LYS A 490 30.52 3.31 -45.97
N LEU A 491 29.73 2.87 -44.99
CA LEU A 491 28.43 2.26 -45.25
C LEU A 491 27.56 3.24 -46.05
N ALA A 492 26.47 2.74 -46.64
CA ALA A 492 25.36 3.63 -46.98
C ALA A 492 24.89 4.37 -45.71
N ASN A 493 24.23 5.53 -45.85
CA ASN A 493 23.81 6.40 -44.75
C ASN A 493 22.68 5.80 -43.85
N ALA A 494 22.67 4.48 -43.63
CA ALA A 494 21.59 3.74 -43.00
C ALA A 494 22.05 2.59 -42.07
N THR A 495 23.21 1.94 -42.29
CA THR A 495 23.47 0.60 -41.71
C THR A 495 24.29 0.46 -40.40
N PRO A 496 25.00 1.46 -39.82
CA PRO A 496 25.70 1.28 -38.53
C PRO A 496 24.94 1.80 -37.29
N ALA A 497 23.62 2.05 -37.38
CA ALA A 497 22.83 2.61 -36.27
C ALA A 497 21.36 2.15 -36.19
N MET A 498 20.86 1.27 -37.08
CA MET A 498 19.51 0.70 -36.90
C MET A 498 19.48 -0.24 -35.69
N GLY A 499 18.57 0.00 -34.74
CA GLY A 499 18.25 -0.92 -33.65
C GLY A 499 18.79 -0.55 -32.27
N THR A 500 19.66 0.47 -32.12
CA THR A 500 20.30 0.77 -30.82
C THR A 500 19.79 2.04 -30.14
N GLY A 501 19.46 3.08 -30.91
CA GLY A 501 19.10 4.40 -30.35
C GLY A 501 17.77 4.36 -29.59
N ALA A 502 16.67 4.15 -30.33
CA ALA A 502 15.33 4.09 -29.75
C ALA A 502 15.19 2.91 -28.77
N ARG A 503 15.75 1.74 -29.09
CA ARG A 503 15.66 0.55 -28.21
C ARG A 503 16.36 0.76 -26.87
N LYS A 504 17.58 1.32 -26.85
CA LYS A 504 18.26 1.63 -25.59
C LYS A 504 17.46 2.65 -24.78
N VAL A 505 16.93 3.68 -25.43
CA VAL A 505 16.10 4.71 -24.78
C VAL A 505 14.82 4.11 -24.19
N LEU A 506 14.14 3.18 -24.88
CA LEU A 506 12.98 2.46 -24.31
C LEU A 506 13.37 1.58 -23.14
N ASN A 507 14.49 0.85 -23.21
CA ASN A 507 14.97 0.04 -22.09
C ASN A 507 15.39 0.90 -20.87
N GLN A 508 15.62 2.19 -21.08
CA GLN A 508 15.83 3.19 -20.02
C GLN A 508 14.52 3.75 -19.47
N ALA A 509 13.53 4.00 -20.33
CA ALA A 509 12.16 4.29 -19.90
C ALA A 509 11.60 3.16 -19.01
N GLN A 510 11.64 1.94 -19.53
CA GLN A 510 11.03 0.74 -18.96
C GLN A 510 11.93 0.10 -17.88
N SER A 511 12.88 0.84 -17.29
CA SER A 511 13.62 0.36 -16.11
C SER A 511 12.67 0.36 -14.91
N PRO A 512 12.40 -0.79 -14.26
CA PRO A 512 11.52 -0.84 -13.10
C PRO A 512 12.23 -0.45 -11.79
N TRP A 513 13.55 -0.27 -11.84
CA TRP A 513 14.39 0.07 -10.70
C TRP A 513 14.64 1.58 -10.59
N PHE A 514 14.45 2.11 -9.38
CA PHE A 514 14.68 3.53 -9.06
C PHE A 514 15.40 3.70 -7.71
N CYS A 515 16.30 4.68 -7.66
CA CYS A 515 16.99 5.14 -6.47
C CYS A 515 16.07 5.96 -5.55
N PHE A 516 16.11 5.60 -4.27
CA PHE A 516 15.45 6.26 -3.15
C PHE A 516 16.49 6.53 -2.05
N ILE A 517 16.13 7.41 -1.13
CA ILE A 517 16.89 7.71 0.08
C ILE A 517 16.01 7.27 1.25
N ASP A 518 16.58 6.69 2.31
CA ASP A 518 15.85 6.33 3.52
C ASP A 518 15.95 7.37 4.64
N GLU A 519 15.31 7.09 5.77
CA GLU A 519 15.36 7.90 6.99
C GLU A 519 16.76 8.06 7.58
N ASN A 520 17.80 7.36 7.11
CA ASN A 520 19.19 7.57 7.54
C ASN A 520 20.00 8.35 6.50
N ASN A 521 19.33 8.93 5.50
CA ASN A 521 19.95 9.51 4.29
C ASN A 521 20.78 8.49 3.47
N ILE A 522 20.51 7.19 3.63
CA ILE A 522 21.22 6.11 2.91
C ILE A 522 20.45 5.79 1.64
N LYS A 523 21.15 5.77 0.50
CA LYS A 523 20.57 5.38 -0.79
C LYS A 523 20.19 3.89 -0.79
N PHE A 524 19.07 3.58 -1.42
CA PHE A 524 18.66 2.22 -1.77
C PHE A 524 17.91 2.23 -3.10
N TYR A 525 17.77 1.07 -3.72
CA TYR A 525 17.11 0.90 -5.00
C TYR A 525 15.88 0.04 -4.80
N TYR A 526 14.75 0.47 -5.34
CA TYR A 526 13.47 -0.23 -5.27
C TYR A 526 13.03 -0.62 -6.67
N ASN A 527 12.55 -1.85 -6.83
CA ASN A 527 11.93 -2.35 -8.05
C ASN A 527 10.41 -2.31 -7.91
N PHE A 528 9.73 -1.52 -8.76
CA PHE A 528 8.28 -1.44 -8.72
C PHE A 528 7.55 -2.67 -9.29
N GLU A 529 8.13 -3.41 -10.24
CA GLU A 529 7.56 -4.66 -10.77
C GLU A 529 7.60 -5.80 -9.73
N THR A 530 8.73 -5.97 -9.04
CA THR A 530 8.96 -7.12 -8.16
C THR A 530 8.78 -6.83 -6.67
N GLY A 531 8.71 -5.55 -6.28
CA GLY A 531 8.71 -5.10 -4.90
C GLY A 531 10.05 -5.28 -4.16
N GLU A 532 11.11 -5.71 -4.86
CA GLU A 532 12.44 -5.92 -4.25
C GLU A 532 13.12 -4.59 -3.89
N SER A 533 13.78 -4.56 -2.73
CA SER A 533 14.68 -3.47 -2.33
C SER A 533 16.12 -3.95 -2.17
N LYS A 534 17.09 -3.14 -2.59
CA LYS A 534 18.54 -3.46 -2.56
C LYS A 534 19.36 -2.23 -2.15
N ARG A 535 20.44 -2.45 -1.37
CA ARG A 535 21.39 -1.39 -0.99
C ARG A 535 22.45 -1.16 -2.07
N ASP A 536 22.99 -2.26 -2.60
CA ASP A 536 23.89 -2.21 -3.76
C ASP A 536 23.13 -1.83 -5.03
N MET A 537 23.75 -1.03 -5.89
CA MET A 537 23.18 -0.62 -7.18
C MET A 537 22.92 -1.85 -8.06
N PRO A 538 21.65 -2.21 -8.36
CA PRO A 538 21.33 -3.31 -9.25
C PRO A 538 21.93 -3.08 -10.63
N LEU A 539 22.43 -4.14 -11.28
CA LEU A 539 23.05 -4.03 -12.61
C LEU A 539 22.07 -3.58 -13.73
N ALA A 540 20.76 -3.54 -13.44
CA ALA A 540 19.72 -2.98 -14.30
C ALA A 540 19.57 -1.44 -14.13
N VAL A 541 20.02 -0.86 -13.02
CA VAL A 541 19.92 0.60 -12.71
C VAL A 541 20.87 1.47 -13.56
N ILE A 542 21.73 0.84 -14.37
CA ILE A 542 22.47 1.50 -15.47
C ILE A 542 21.51 2.22 -16.46
N ASN A 543 20.22 1.92 -16.36
CA ASN A 543 19.14 2.45 -17.17
C ASN A 543 18.17 3.42 -16.46
N GLU A 544 18.47 3.93 -15.26
CA GLU A 544 17.64 5.00 -14.65
C GLU A 544 17.40 6.17 -15.64
N PRO A 545 16.16 6.68 -15.78
CA PRO A 545 15.90 7.86 -16.59
C PRO A 545 16.70 9.04 -16.00
N ILE A 546 17.59 9.62 -16.82
CA ILE A 546 18.63 10.55 -16.37
C ILE A 546 18.03 11.83 -15.80
N GLU A 547 17.88 11.91 -14.47
CA GLU A 547 17.52 13.12 -13.72
C GLU A 547 18.71 14.12 -13.65
N GLU A 548 19.38 14.44 -14.76
CA GLU A 548 20.58 15.30 -14.71
C GLU A 548 20.84 16.15 -15.96
N ASN A 549 20.46 17.43 -15.86
CA ASN A 549 21.14 18.68 -16.28
C ASN A 549 22.09 18.78 -17.50
N LYS A 550 22.14 17.82 -18.42
CA LYS A 550 23.02 17.88 -19.62
C LYS A 550 22.32 18.53 -20.81
N GLY A 551 22.24 19.86 -20.75
CA GLY A 551 21.85 20.67 -21.90
C GLY A 551 22.86 20.56 -23.05
N GLY A 552 22.36 20.21 -24.24
CA GLY A 552 23.06 20.38 -25.52
C GLY A 552 24.00 19.23 -25.94
N GLY A 553 23.64 18.50 -27.00
CA GLY A 553 24.59 17.61 -27.69
C GLY A 553 24.02 16.34 -28.31
N LEU A 554 23.00 16.42 -29.18
CA LEU A 554 22.52 15.34 -30.07
C LEU A 554 22.17 13.97 -29.44
N SER A 555 22.11 13.88 -28.11
CA SER A 555 21.71 12.69 -27.34
C SER A 555 20.77 13.02 -26.16
N GLY A 556 20.45 14.30 -25.95
CA GLY A 556 19.58 14.79 -24.86
C GLY A 556 18.08 14.73 -25.18
N GLY A 557 17.54 13.52 -25.41
CA GLY A 557 16.14 13.33 -25.80
C GLY A 557 15.12 13.38 -24.65
N TRP A 558 15.55 13.09 -23.41
CA TRP A 558 14.67 12.94 -22.25
C TRP A 558 14.24 14.27 -21.62
N ALA A 559 15.22 15.07 -21.21
CA ALA A 559 15.02 16.42 -20.72
C ALA A 559 15.33 17.43 -21.85
N GLY A 560 14.50 17.43 -22.89
CA GLY A 560 14.42 18.61 -23.76
C GLY A 560 14.16 19.87 -22.91
N THR A 561 14.61 21.03 -23.39
CA THR A 561 14.68 22.35 -22.70
C THR A 561 13.38 22.92 -22.11
N TRP A 562 12.31 22.12 -22.12
CA TRP A 562 10.93 22.43 -21.83
C TRP A 562 10.47 21.97 -20.44
N GLY A 563 11.20 21.04 -19.80
CA GLY A 563 10.83 20.48 -18.49
C GLY A 563 11.60 21.08 -17.31
N SER A 564 12.90 21.34 -17.45
CA SER A 564 13.75 21.79 -16.33
C SER A 564 13.34 23.18 -15.82
N ASN A 565 12.95 24.08 -16.73
CA ASN A 565 12.67 25.49 -16.41
C ASN A 565 11.22 25.80 -15.95
N MET A 566 10.28 24.85 -15.96
CA MET A 566 8.90 25.12 -15.52
C MET A 566 8.76 25.21 -13.99
N PHE A 567 9.52 24.39 -13.27
CA PHE A 567 9.56 24.36 -11.81
C PHE A 567 11.04 24.26 -11.39
N PRO A 568 11.74 25.39 -11.18
CA PRO A 568 13.14 25.37 -10.79
C PRO A 568 13.30 24.74 -9.40
N ASP A 569 14.15 23.72 -9.28
CA ASP A 569 14.41 23.05 -8.01
C ASP A 569 15.37 23.92 -7.16
N PRO A 570 15.03 24.29 -5.92
CA PRO A 570 15.94 25.04 -5.04
C PRO A 570 17.23 24.28 -4.68
N LEU A 571 17.30 22.97 -4.94
CA LEU A 571 18.50 22.16 -4.73
C LEU A 571 19.43 22.14 -5.96
N ASP A 572 18.90 22.27 -7.18
CA ASP A 572 19.70 22.35 -8.42
C ASP A 572 20.69 23.54 -8.40
N GLN A 573 20.31 24.63 -7.72
CA GLN A 573 21.15 25.83 -7.61
C GLN A 573 22.39 25.64 -6.72
N ARG A 574 22.44 24.61 -5.86
CA ARG A 574 23.52 24.43 -4.89
C ARG A 574 24.76 23.70 -5.43
N GLN A 575 24.68 23.06 -6.60
CA GLN A 575 25.80 22.30 -7.17
C GLN A 575 26.71 23.14 -8.09
N VAL A 576 26.39 24.41 -8.35
CA VAL A 576 27.11 25.21 -9.37
C VAL A 576 28.26 26.05 -8.79
N GLU A 577 28.35 26.23 -7.46
CA GLU A 577 29.35 27.10 -6.84
C GLU A 577 30.68 26.42 -6.44
N GLU A 578 30.73 25.08 -6.37
CA GLU A 578 31.97 24.34 -6.04
C GLU A 578 32.59 23.66 -7.28
N GLY A 579 33.08 24.47 -8.22
CA GLY A 579 33.65 23.95 -9.48
C GLY A 579 34.56 24.86 -10.29
N GLN A 580 34.84 26.10 -9.85
CA GLN A 580 35.81 26.97 -10.54
C GLN A 580 37.25 26.67 -10.12
N PHE A 581 37.79 25.53 -10.58
CA PHE A 581 39.24 25.36 -10.61
C PHE A 581 39.83 26.23 -11.72
N ALA A 582 40.56 27.27 -11.31
CA ALA A 582 41.26 28.16 -12.22
C ALA A 582 42.32 27.38 -13.02
N MET A 583 42.24 27.42 -14.35
CA MET A 583 43.40 27.20 -15.21
C MET A 583 44.31 28.43 -15.11
N GLU A 584 45.15 28.48 -14.08
CA GLU A 584 46.30 29.37 -14.10
C GLU A 584 47.31 28.86 -15.15
N THR A 585 47.50 29.66 -16.20
CA THR A 585 48.52 29.44 -17.20
C THR A 585 49.89 29.71 -16.61
N ALA A 586 50.70 28.67 -16.41
CA ALA A 586 52.11 28.81 -16.15
C ALA A 586 52.90 28.99 -17.45
N PHE A 587 53.30 30.24 -17.69
CA PHE A 587 54.72 30.53 -17.96
C PHE A 587 55.35 30.99 -16.64
#